data_AF-A0AAW0SG20-F1
#
_entry.id   AF-A0AAW0SG20-F1
#
_cell.length_a   1.000
_cell.length_b   1.000
_cell.length_c   1.000
_cell.angle_alpha   90.00
_cell.angle_beta   90.00
_cell.angle_gamma   90.00
#
_symmetry.space_group_name_H-M   'P 1'
#
loop_
_entity.id
_entity.type
_entity.pdbx_description
1 polymer ?
#
loop_
_entity_poly.entity_id
_entity_poly.type
_entity_poly.pdbx_seq_one_letter_code
_entity_poly.pdbx_strand_id
1 'polypeptide(L)'
;MERPIKVNIIVPIAFLLVCGFLVFLLLYVRPYEVGKGLLITGSGVPAYFLFVYWQNKPKIVRTALDQLTVWTQLLFVSVKTE
;
A
#
# COMPACT_ATOMS: atom_id res chain seq x y z
N MET A 1 -20.10 18.30 3.31
CA MET A 1 -20.53 17.29 2.32
C MET A 1 -21.60 16.43 2.96
N GLU A 2 -22.82 16.55 2.46
CA GLU A 2 -23.94 15.72 2.92
C GLU A 2 -23.82 14.34 2.29
N ARG A 3 -23.97 13.27 3.08
CA ARG A 3 -23.88 11.90 2.55
C ARG A 3 -25.17 11.60 1.77
N PRO A 4 -25.13 11.42 0.44
CA PRO A 4 -26.33 11.26 -0.40
C PRO A 4 -27.06 9.92 -0.18
N ILE A 5 -26.38 8.93 0.42
CA ILE A 5 -26.95 7.61 0.73
C ILE A 5 -26.53 7.22 2.16
N LYS A 6 -27.51 6.97 3.03
CA LYS A 6 -27.28 6.46 4.40
C LYS A 6 -27.72 4.99 4.47
N VAL A 7 -26.76 4.10 4.60
CA VAL A 7 -27.01 2.70 4.96
C VAL A 7 -27.13 2.55 6.47
N ASN A 8 -27.90 1.55 6.92
CA ASN A 8 -28.00 1.24 8.33
C ASN A 8 -26.63 0.75 8.87
N ILE A 9 -26.19 1.26 10.02
CA ILE A 9 -24.88 0.95 10.64
C ILE A 9 -24.76 -0.52 11.05
N ILE A 10 -25.89 -1.22 11.20
CA ILE A 10 -25.91 -2.67 11.45
C ILE A 10 -25.22 -3.45 10.31
N VAL A 11 -25.36 -2.99 9.07
CA VAL A 11 -24.76 -3.65 7.89
C VAL A 11 -23.22 -3.66 7.95
N PRO A 12 -22.52 -2.53 8.11
CA PRO A 12 -21.06 -2.55 8.24
C PRO A 12 -20.57 -3.26 9.50
N ILE A 13 -21.33 -3.26 10.61
CA ILE A 13 -20.96 -4.01 11.81
C ILE A 13 -20.98 -5.52 11.53
N ALA A 14 -22.08 -6.03 10.94
CA ALA A 14 -22.19 -7.44 10.57
C ALA A 14 -21.08 -7.85 9.57
N PHE A 15 -20.78 -6.98 8.60
CA PHE A 15 -19.69 -7.19 7.66
C PHE A 15 -18.32 -7.30 8.35
N LEU A 16 -18.00 -6.40 9.28
CA LEU A 16 -16.75 -6.46 10.04
C LEU A 16 -16.63 -7.75 10.86
N LEU A 17 -17.72 -8.23 11.46
CA LEU A 17 -17.72 -9.49 12.21
C LEU A 17 -17.41 -10.69 11.30
N VAL A 18 -18.05 -10.76 10.13
CA VAL A 18 -17.80 -11.83 9.15
C VAL A 18 -16.37 -11.77 8.62
N CYS A 19 -15.87 -10.58 8.26
CA CYS A 19 -14.48 -10.39 7.84
C CYS A 19 -13.48 -10.80 8.91
N GLY A 20 -13.72 -10.41 10.17
CA GLY A 20 -12.89 -10.81 11.29
C GLY A 20 -12.84 -12.33 11.44
N PHE A 21 -13.99 -12.99 11.45
CA PHE A 21 -14.08 -14.45 11.52
C PHE A 21 -13.33 -15.14 10.37
N LEU A 22 -13.50 -14.66 9.13
CA LEU A 22 -12.77 -15.18 7.97
C LEU A 22 -11.26 -15.04 8.15
N VAL A 23 -10.76 -13.89 8.61
CA VAL A 23 -9.33 -13.68 8.84
C VAL A 23 -8.79 -14.66 9.90
N PHE A 24 -9.50 -14.85 11.02
CA PHE A 24 -9.12 -15.84 12.03
C PHE A 24 -9.09 -17.26 11.46
N LEU A 25 -10.08 -17.62 10.64
CA LEU A 25 -10.14 -18.91 9.98
C LEU A 25 -8.97 -19.10 9.01
N LEU A 26 -8.62 -18.09 8.21
CA LEU A 26 -7.48 -18.12 7.31
C LEU A 26 -6.15 -18.31 8.07
N LEU A 27 -5.99 -17.63 9.21
CA LEU A 27 -4.83 -17.79 10.09
C LEU A 27 -4.73 -19.21 10.65
N TYR A 28 -5.84 -19.86 10.96
CA TYR A 28 -5.86 -21.24 11.45
C TYR A 28 -5.56 -22.27 10.34
N VAL A 29 -6.18 -22.11 9.16
CA VAL A 29 -6.11 -23.11 8.08
C VAL A 29 -4.79 -23.04 7.29
N ARG A 30 -4.26 -21.83 7.06
CA ARG A 30 -3.03 -21.59 6.26
C ARG A 30 -2.11 -20.55 6.92
N PRO A 31 -1.62 -20.80 8.16
CA PRO A 31 -0.83 -19.82 8.92
C PRO A 31 0.44 -19.39 8.18
N TYR A 32 1.09 -20.31 7.45
CA TYR A 32 2.34 -20.02 6.75
C TYR A 32 2.15 -19.07 5.56
N GLU A 33 1.07 -19.24 4.79
CA GLU A 33 0.78 -18.40 3.63
C GLU A 33 0.37 -16.99 4.07
N VAL A 34 -0.53 -16.91 5.05
CA VAL A 34 -0.97 -15.63 5.62
C VAL A 34 0.19 -14.90 6.31
N GLY A 35 1.05 -15.62 7.03
CA GLY A 35 2.24 -15.07 7.67
C GLY A 35 3.20 -14.43 6.67
N LYS A 36 3.46 -15.08 5.54
CA LYS A 36 4.27 -14.48 4.45
C LYS A 36 3.60 -13.23 3.87
N GLY A 37 2.29 -13.24 3.69
CA GLY A 37 1.53 -12.07 3.24
C GLY A 37 1.61 -10.90 4.23
N LEU A 38 1.53 -11.18 5.53
CA LEU A 38 1.72 -10.22 6.60
C LEU A 38 3.14 -9.65 6.62
N LEU A 39 4.16 -10.46 6.41
CA LEU A 39 5.55 -10.00 6.33
C LEU A 39 5.77 -9.05 5.14
N ILE A 40 5.24 -9.39 3.96
CA ILE A 40 5.33 -8.52 2.78
C ILE A 40 4.59 -7.21 3.02
N THR A 41 3.38 -7.26 3.57
CA THR A 41 2.61 -6.06 3.93
C THR A 41 3.35 -5.21 4.96
N GLY A 42 3.95 -5.86 5.96
CA GLY A 42 4.78 -5.24 6.99
C GLY A 42 6.01 -4.55 6.42
N SER A 43 6.63 -5.10 5.37
CA SER A 43 7.76 -4.47 4.66
C SER A 43 7.40 -3.15 3.95
N GLY A 44 6.11 -2.88 3.74
CA GLY A 44 5.64 -1.56 3.27
C GLY A 44 5.93 -0.43 4.26
N VAL A 45 5.95 -0.72 5.57
CA VAL A 45 6.25 0.25 6.62
C VAL A 45 7.69 0.77 6.54
N PRO A 46 8.75 -0.08 6.58
CA PRO A 46 10.12 0.40 6.43
C PRO A 46 10.36 1.04 5.05
N ALA A 47 9.71 0.54 3.98
CA ALA A 47 9.78 1.19 2.67
C ALA A 47 9.24 2.63 2.72
N TYR A 48 8.10 2.88 3.38
CA TYR A 48 7.57 4.24 3.57
C TYR A 48 8.56 5.14 4.32
N PHE A 49 9.20 4.64 5.38
CA PHE A 49 10.20 5.42 6.11
C PHE A 49 11.41 5.78 5.24
N LEU A 50 11.90 4.83 4.44
CA LEU A 50 13.05 5.04 3.56
C LEU A 50 12.74 5.98 2.39
N PHE A 51 11.58 5.84 1.75
CA PHE A 51 11.27 6.57 0.51
C PHE A 51 10.52 7.88 0.75
N VAL A 52 9.67 8.00 1.76
CA VAL A 52 8.78 9.16 1.94
C VAL A 52 9.16 9.98 3.17
N TYR A 53 9.33 9.35 4.33
CA TYR A 53 9.67 10.07 5.56
C TYR A 53 11.07 10.70 5.50
N TRP A 54 12.02 10.04 4.80
CA TRP A 54 13.35 10.57 4.58
C TRP A 54 13.34 11.78 3.61
N GLN A 55 13.15 12.98 4.16
CA GLN A 55 13.13 14.24 3.40
C GLN A 55 14.54 14.70 2.96
N ASN A 56 15.55 14.52 3.82
CA ASN A 56 16.95 14.87 3.54
C ASN A 56 17.72 13.75 2.83
N LYS A 57 17.24 13.32 1.66
CA LYS A 57 17.94 12.29 0.87
C LYS A 57 19.30 12.82 0.39
N PRO A 58 20.38 12.03 0.49
CA PRO A 58 21.69 12.42 -0.02
C PRO A 58 21.61 12.64 -1.55
N LYS A 59 22.42 13.57 -2.06
CA LYS A 59 22.40 14.02 -3.46
C LYS A 59 22.48 12.86 -4.46
N ILE A 60 23.26 11.83 -4.14
CA ILE A 60 23.45 10.62 -4.95
C ILE A 60 22.12 9.90 -5.21
N VAL A 61 21.28 9.73 -4.19
CA VAL A 61 19.99 9.04 -4.31
C VAL A 61 19.03 9.85 -5.16
N ARG A 62 19.04 11.18 -5.03
CA ARG A 62 18.20 12.06 -5.86
C ARG A 62 18.63 11.99 -7.32
N THR A 63 19.92 12.06 -7.60
CA THR A 63 20.47 11.98 -8.97
C THR A 63 20.17 10.62 -9.62
N ALA A 64 20.30 9.52 -8.89
CA ALA A 64 19.98 8.19 -9.41
C ALA A 64 18.48 8.03 -9.75
N LEU A 65 17.59 8.56 -8.90
CA LEU A 65 16.14 8.54 -9.15
C LEU A 65 15.76 9.42 -10.34
N ASP A 66 16.39 10.58 -10.51
CA ASP A 66 16.19 11.48 -11.64
C ASP A 66 16.60 10.79 -12.96
N GLN A 67 17.81 10.21 -13.00
CA GLN A 67 18.26 9.42 -14.16
C GLN A 67 17.33 8.26 -14.47
N LEU A 68 16.92 7.47 -13.47
CA LEU A 68 15.93 6.41 -13.66
C LEU A 68 14.64 6.94 -14.29
N THR A 69 14.15 8.10 -13.80
CA THR A 69 12.94 8.74 -14.32
C THR A 69 13.12 9.10 -15.80
N VAL A 70 14.23 9.74 -16.18
CA VAL A 70 14.55 10.09 -17.58
C VAL A 70 14.65 8.84 -18.46
N TRP A 71 15.31 7.78 -17.98
CA TRP A 71 15.39 6.51 -18.69
C TRP A 71 14.01 5.89 -18.93
N THR A 72 13.14 5.86 -17.91
CA THR A 72 11.76 5.36 -18.07
C THR A 72 10.93 6.25 -18.99
N GLN A 73 11.08 7.57 -18.92
CA GLN A 73 10.38 8.49 -19.81
C GLN A 73 10.78 8.29 -21.27
N LEU A 74 12.06 8.03 -21.53
CA LEU A 74 12.55 7.74 -22.88
C LEU A 74 12.08 6.36 -23.37
N LEU A 75 12.11 5.33 -22.51
CA LEU A 75 11.69 3.97 -22.87
C LEU A 75 10.21 3.93 -23.24
N PHE A 76 9.35 4.60 -22.47
CA PHE A 76 7.91 4.59 -22.67
C PHE A 76 7.38 5.76 -23.51
N VAL A 77 8.25 6.64 -24.03
CA VAL A 77 7.87 7.91 -24.69
C VAL A 77 6.81 8.64 -23.87
N SER A 78 7.04 8.73 -22.56
CA SER A 78 6.08 9.27 -21.61
C SER A 78 6.42 10.72 -21.30
N VAL A 79 5.47 11.61 -21.56
CA VAL A 79 5.54 13.02 -21.16
C VAL A 79 4.81 13.21 -19.83
N LYS A 80 5.30 14.14 -19.02
CA LYS A 80 4.61 14.53 -17.79
C LYS A 80 3.24 15.13 -18.18
N THR A 81 2.17 14.61 -17.62
CA THR A 81 0.83 15.21 -17.76
C THR A 81 0.78 16.48 -16.91
N GLU A 82 0.35 17.59 -17.51
CA GLU A 82 0.13 18.88 -16.83
C GLU A 82 -0.99 18.79 -15.78
#